data_AF-A0A6B3I1L2-F1
#
_entry.id   AF-A0A6B3I1L2-F1
#
_cell.length_a   1.000
_cell.length_b   1.000
_cell.length_c   1.000
_cell.angle_alpha   90.00
_cell.angle_beta   90.00
_cell.angle_gamma   90.00
#
_symmetry.space_group_name_H-M   'P 1'
#
loop_
_entity.id
_entity.type
_entity.pdbx_description
1 polymer ?
#
loop_
_entity_poly.entity_id
_entity_poly.type
_entity_poly.pdbx_seq_one_letter_code
_entity_poly.pdbx_strand_id
1 'polypeptide(L)'
;MTRCPHWRRVPPGLADEARARTASGCVDAAVQCQLAASHAGSEHYGFLDETDRGTALRLRWSGADQVSLATRTDCPGTGPLPHGDACCLFAGHPGPHTWEDGHPAEPPTHH
;
A
#
# COMPACT_ATOMS: atom_id res chain seq x y z
N MET A 1 -8.14 3.46 -8.75
CA MET A 1 -6.66 3.53 -8.81
C MET A 1 -6.08 2.33 -9.54
N THR A 2 -5.29 2.55 -10.58
CA THR A 2 -4.48 1.47 -11.18
C THR A 2 -3.26 1.26 -10.30
N ARG A 3 -3.03 0.04 -9.80
CA ARG A 3 -1.85 -0.26 -8.97
C ARG A 3 -0.60 -0.42 -9.83
N CYS A 4 0.55 -0.12 -9.25
CA CYS A 4 1.84 -0.42 -9.84
C CYS A 4 1.93 -1.92 -10.19
N PRO A 5 2.36 -2.28 -11.42
CA PRO A 5 2.35 -3.67 -11.88
C PRO A 5 3.50 -4.50 -11.29
N HIS A 6 4.37 -3.91 -10.47
CA HIS A 6 5.52 -4.61 -9.91
C HIS A 6 5.10 -5.58 -8.82
N TRP A 7 5.48 -6.84 -9.01
CA TRP A 7 5.31 -7.92 -8.03
C TRP A 7 6.64 -8.28 -7.41
N ARG A 8 6.58 -8.73 -6.16
CA ARG A 8 7.76 -9.20 -5.44
C ARG A 8 7.47 -10.46 -4.66
N ARG A 9 8.29 -11.49 -4.86
CA ARG A 9 8.32 -12.66 -3.97
C ARG A 9 8.89 -12.25 -2.62
N VAL A 10 8.24 -12.70 -1.56
CA VAL A 10 8.71 -12.50 -0.19
C VAL A 10 9.86 -13.48 0.06
N PRO A 11 11.08 -13.02 0.37
CA PRO A 11 12.19 -13.91 0.71
C PRO A 11 11.84 -14.80 1.91
N PRO A 12 12.20 -16.11 1.93
CA PRO A 12 11.78 -17.03 3.00
C PRO A 12 12.09 -16.52 4.41
N GLY A 13 13.29 -16.00 4.65
CA GLY A 13 13.65 -15.46 5.96
C GLY A 13 12.78 -14.26 6.39
N LEU A 14 12.38 -13.40 5.44
CA LEU A 14 11.45 -12.31 5.71
C LEU A 14 10.01 -12.80 5.84
N ALA A 15 9.63 -13.88 5.17
CA ALA A 15 8.30 -14.47 5.31
C ALA A 15 8.12 -15.03 6.73
N ASP A 16 9.11 -15.77 7.25
CA ASP A 16 9.06 -16.31 8.60
C ASP A 16 9.06 -15.19 9.66
N GLU A 17 9.89 -14.16 9.48
CA GLU A 17 9.86 -12.98 10.35
C GLU A 17 8.50 -12.26 10.28
N ALA A 18 7.92 -12.11 9.09
CA ALA A 18 6.63 -11.46 8.92
C ALA A 18 5.51 -12.25 9.62
N ARG A 19 5.46 -13.58 9.46
CA ARG A 19 4.46 -14.44 10.12
C ARG A 19 4.53 -14.35 11.64
N ALA A 20 5.72 -14.16 12.20
CA ALA A 20 5.89 -13.98 13.65
C ALA A 20 5.41 -12.60 14.15
N ARG A 21 5.30 -11.61 13.27
CA ARG A 21 4.99 -10.21 13.61
C ARG A 21 3.56 -9.80 13.29
N THR A 22 2.87 -10.51 12.41
CA THR A 22 1.55 -10.11 11.93
C THR A 22 0.42 -10.81 12.70
N ALA A 23 -0.75 -10.17 12.73
CA ALA A 23 -1.87 -10.58 13.56
C ALA A 23 -2.44 -11.95 13.14
N SER A 24 -2.52 -12.24 11.84
CA SER A 24 -3.04 -13.52 11.36
C SER A 24 -1.98 -14.61 11.31
N GLY A 25 -0.70 -14.24 11.26
CA GLY A 25 0.41 -15.15 10.95
C GLY A 25 0.38 -15.72 9.53
N CYS A 26 -0.55 -15.28 8.68
CA CYS A 26 -0.65 -15.68 7.28
C CYS A 26 -0.01 -14.61 6.40
N VAL A 27 1.03 -15.00 5.65
CA VAL A 27 1.76 -14.11 4.76
C VAL A 27 1.84 -14.72 3.37
N ASP A 28 1.43 -13.96 2.36
CA ASP A 28 1.51 -14.35 0.96
C ASP A 28 2.95 -14.59 0.51
N ALA A 29 3.15 -15.56 -0.39
CA ALA A 29 4.47 -15.85 -0.94
C ALA A 29 4.98 -14.75 -1.90
N ALA A 30 4.08 -13.92 -2.43
CA ALA A 30 4.39 -12.78 -3.26
C ALA A 30 3.34 -11.69 -3.10
N VAL A 31 3.76 -10.44 -3.18
CA VAL A 31 2.91 -9.27 -3.01
C VAL A 31 3.07 -8.32 -4.20
N GLN A 32 1.97 -7.69 -4.59
CA GLN A 32 1.99 -6.59 -5.56
C GLN A 32 2.31 -5.27 -4.86
N CYS A 33 3.01 -4.36 -5.55
CA CYS A 33 3.13 -2.98 -5.11
C CYS A 33 1.74 -2.34 -5.00
N GLN A 34 1.40 -1.83 -3.82
CA GLN A 34 0.11 -1.21 -3.54
C GLN A 34 0.01 0.24 -3.99
N LEU A 35 1.14 0.90 -4.25
CA LEU A 35 1.17 2.28 -4.71
C LEU A 35 0.50 2.45 -6.08
N ALA A 36 0.02 3.65 -6.37
CA ALA A 36 -0.54 4.00 -7.68
C ALA A 36 0.49 3.75 -8.79
N ALA A 37 0.05 3.32 -9.98
CA ALA A 37 0.95 3.06 -11.11
C ALA A 37 1.76 4.29 -11.52
N SER A 38 1.26 5.50 -11.22
CA SER A 38 1.90 6.79 -11.45
C SER A 38 2.89 7.21 -10.35
N HIS A 39 3.11 6.40 -9.31
CA HIS A 39 4.03 6.77 -8.24
C HIS A 39 5.44 7.00 -8.79
N ALA A 40 6.07 8.11 -8.38
CA ALA A 40 7.46 8.38 -8.69
C ALA A 40 8.39 7.59 -7.76
N GLY A 41 9.62 7.32 -8.22
CA GLY A 41 10.66 6.67 -7.43
C GLY A 41 10.80 5.16 -7.66
N SER A 42 11.91 4.61 -7.17
CA SER A 42 12.29 3.21 -7.32
C SER A 42 11.85 2.32 -6.16
N GLU A 43 11.28 2.92 -5.11
CA GLU A 43 10.78 2.19 -3.94
C GLU A 43 9.35 1.71 -4.16
N HIS A 44 9.12 0.47 -3.77
CA HIS A 44 7.84 -0.19 -3.86
C HIS A 44 7.45 -0.78 -2.51
N TYR A 45 6.15 -0.89 -2.29
CA TYR A 45 5.57 -1.34 -1.03
C TYR A 45 4.40 -2.28 -1.29
N GLY A 46 4.47 -3.49 -0.74
CA GLY A 46 3.41 -4.49 -0.82
C GLY A 46 2.90 -4.80 0.57
N PHE A 47 1.59 -4.96 0.73
CA PHE A 47 1.00 -5.32 2.01
C PHE A 47 1.22 -6.80 2.30
N LEU A 48 1.58 -7.11 3.55
CA LEU A 48 1.67 -8.48 4.02
C LEU A 48 0.46 -8.80 4.87
N ASP A 49 0.33 -8.12 6.02
CA ASP A 49 -0.80 -8.28 6.94
C ASP A 49 -0.78 -7.15 7.98
N GLU A 50 -1.87 -7.00 8.73
CA GLU A 50 -1.95 -6.11 9.88
C GLU A 50 -1.05 -6.60 11.02
N THR A 51 -0.44 -5.67 11.76
CA THR A 51 0.24 -6.00 13.04
C THR A 51 -0.61 -5.60 14.22
N ASP A 52 -1.24 -4.43 14.13
CA ASP A 52 -2.12 -3.84 15.14
C ASP A 52 -3.21 -3.04 14.43
N ARG A 53 -4.23 -2.60 15.17
CA ARG A 53 -5.28 -1.74 14.61
C ARG A 53 -4.66 -0.47 14.00
N GLY A 54 -4.87 -0.27 12.70
CA GLY A 54 -4.39 0.90 11.95
C GLY A 54 -2.90 0.86 11.61
N THR A 55 -2.25 -0.30 11.76
CA THR A 55 -0.84 -0.52 11.43
C THR A 55 -0.66 -1.84 10.71
N ALA A 56 0.09 -1.81 9.60
CA ALA A 56 0.36 -2.98 8.81
C ALA A 56 1.85 -3.21 8.60
N LEU A 57 2.23 -4.48 8.52
CA LEU A 57 3.53 -4.89 8.02
C LEU A 57 3.49 -4.88 6.49
N ARG A 58 4.48 -4.22 5.91
CA ARG A 58 4.62 -4.09 4.46
C ARG A 58 5.99 -4.59 4.04
N LEU A 59 6.06 -5.27 2.90
CA LEU A 59 7.32 -5.54 2.22
C LEU A 59 7.75 -4.28 1.48
N ARG A 60 8.96 -3.78 1.75
CA ARG A 60 9.59 -2.66 1.04
C ARG A 60 10.69 -3.20 0.15
N TRP A 61 10.75 -2.75 -1.10
CA TRP A 61 11.88 -3.07 -1.98
C TRP A 61 12.28 -1.96 -2.94
N SER A 62 13.56 -1.95 -3.29
CA SER A 62 14.18 -1.11 -4.34
C SER A 62 15.16 -1.96 -5.16
N GLY A 63 14.76 -2.34 -6.37
CA GLY A 63 15.56 -3.27 -7.18
C GLY A 63 15.61 -4.71 -6.62
N ALA A 64 16.56 -5.51 -7.09
CA ALA A 64 16.61 -6.95 -6.81
C ALA A 64 17.11 -7.29 -5.40
N ASP A 65 18.07 -6.58 -4.82
CA ASP A 65 18.72 -7.02 -3.58
C ASP A 65 18.32 -6.22 -2.33
N GLN A 66 17.65 -5.08 -2.50
CA GLN A 66 17.20 -4.26 -1.39
C GLN A 66 15.75 -4.61 -1.09
N VAL A 67 15.55 -5.53 -0.14
CA VAL A 67 14.23 -5.95 0.34
C VAL A 67 14.24 -5.96 1.86
N SER A 68 13.20 -5.42 2.48
CA SER A 68 13.07 -5.34 3.94
C SER A 68 11.61 -5.32 4.36
N LEU A 69 11.35 -5.60 5.64
CA LEU A 69 10.05 -5.42 6.25
C LEU A 69 9.94 -4.02 6.85
N ALA A 70 8.81 -3.36 6.64
CA ALA A 70 8.51 -2.04 7.18
C ALA A 70 7.14 -2.05 7.85
N THR A 71 7.10 -1.77 9.15
CA THR A 71 5.85 -1.50 9.87
C THR A 71 5.44 -0.07 9.58
N ARG A 72 4.21 0.13 9.09
CA ARG A 72 3.69 1.45 8.71
C ARG A 72 2.26 1.60 9.19
N THR A 73 1.95 2.75 9.78
CA THR A 73 0.58 3.14 10.09
C THR A 73 -0.19 3.43 8.81
N ASP A 74 -1.50 3.28 8.87
CA ASP A 74 -2.37 3.63 7.76
C ASP A 74 -2.42 5.15 7.54
N CYS A 75 -2.72 5.52 6.31
CA CYS A 75 -2.82 6.90 5.90
C CYS A 75 -4.07 7.54 6.54
N PRO A 76 -3.94 8.68 7.24
CA PRO A 76 -5.08 9.32 7.90
C PRO A 76 -6.00 10.05 6.92
N GLY A 77 -5.63 10.10 5.64
CA GLY A 77 -6.39 10.79 4.62
C GLY A 77 -7.76 10.14 4.39
N THR A 78 -8.77 11.00 4.29
CA THR A 78 -10.14 10.65 3.91
C THR A 78 -10.54 11.40 2.66
N GLY A 79 -11.31 10.74 1.78
CA GLY A 79 -11.88 11.37 0.60
C GLY A 79 -12.86 12.50 0.92
N PRO A 80 -13.29 13.25 -0.10
CA PRO A 80 -14.26 14.32 0.08
C PRO A 80 -15.62 13.79 0.59
N LEU A 81 -16.27 14.60 1.42
CA LEU A 81 -17.62 14.35 1.92
C LEU A 81 -18.66 14.38 0.77
N PRO A 82 -19.82 13.69 0.92
CA PRO A 82 -20.33 13.02 2.13
C PRO A 82 -19.90 11.55 2.29
N HIS A 83 -19.25 10.95 1.30
CA HIS A 83 -18.91 9.52 1.29
C HIS A 83 -17.44 9.23 1.62
N GLY A 84 -16.68 10.24 2.05
CA GLY A 84 -15.21 10.25 2.15
C GLY A 84 -14.55 8.93 2.57
N ASP A 85 -14.16 8.13 1.58
CA ASP A 85 -13.50 6.85 1.78
C ASP A 85 -12.12 7.05 2.44
N ALA A 86 -11.78 6.17 3.38
CA ALA A 86 -10.44 6.15 3.96
C ALA A 86 -9.40 5.69 2.93
N CYS A 87 -8.17 6.21 3.05
CA CYS A 87 -7.09 5.82 2.15
C CYS A 87 -6.59 4.42 2.52
N CYS A 88 -6.57 3.49 1.57
CA CYS A 88 -6.13 2.11 1.81
C CYS A 88 -4.59 1.95 1.80
N LEU A 89 -3.82 3.02 1.95
CA LEU A 89 -2.36 3.06 1.85
C LEU A 89 -1.73 3.47 3.20
N PHE A 90 -0.39 3.48 3.28
CA PHE A 90 0.33 3.89 4.49
C PHE A 90 0.49 5.41 4.61
N ALA A 91 0.65 5.92 5.83
CA ALA A 91 0.99 7.31 6.07
C ALA A 91 2.26 7.74 5.33
N GLY A 92 2.17 8.83 4.56
CA GLY A 92 3.28 9.36 3.76
C GLY A 92 3.58 8.55 2.49
N HIS A 93 2.63 7.77 1.99
CA HIS A 93 2.79 7.09 0.70
C HIS A 93 3.03 8.12 -0.43
N PRO A 94 3.89 7.81 -1.42
CA PRO A 94 4.01 8.64 -2.61
C PRO A 94 2.80 8.48 -3.52
N GLY A 95 2.56 9.48 -4.35
CA GLY A 95 1.48 9.47 -5.32
C GLY A 95 0.09 9.76 -4.73
N PRO A 96 -0.97 9.65 -5.55
CA PRO A 96 -2.32 9.99 -5.14
C PRO A 96 -2.87 9.06 -4.07
N HIS A 97 -3.82 9.55 -3.28
CA HIS A 97 -4.68 8.73 -2.46
C HIS A 97 -5.58 7.83 -3.31
N THR A 98 -6.09 6.75 -2.70
CA THR A 98 -6.82 5.71 -3.44
C THR A 98 -8.07 6.24 -4.17
N TRP A 99 -8.73 7.26 -3.63
CA TRP A 99 -9.92 7.88 -4.24
C TRP A 99 -9.59 8.84 -5.39
N GLU A 100 -8.40 9.41 -5.46
CA GLU A 100 -8.06 10.43 -6.48
C GLU A 100 -7.84 9.81 -7.87
N ASP A 101 -7.47 8.53 -7.94
CA ASP A 101 -7.13 7.83 -9.18
C ASP A 101 -8.34 7.07 -9.77
N GLY A 102 -9.53 7.68 -9.72
CA GLY A 102 -10.80 7.06 -10.11
C GLY A 102 -11.94 8.01 -10.52
N HIS A 103 -11.80 9.32 -10.36
CA HIS A 103 -12.81 10.26 -10.84
C HIS A 103 -12.37 10.85 -12.18
N PRO A 104 -13.01 10.54 -13.33
CA PRO A 104 -13.07 11.55 -14.37
C PRO A 104 -13.67 12.80 -13.72
N ALA A 105 -13.07 13.96 -13.94
CA ALA A 105 -13.65 15.22 -13.47
C ALA A 105 -15.12 15.23 -13.92
N GLU A 106 -16.05 15.17 -12.97
CA GLU A 106 -17.45 15.39 -13.32
C GLU A 106 -17.51 16.81 -13.91
N PRO A 107 -18.01 16.99 -15.14
CA PRO A 107 -18.09 18.32 -15.73
C PRO A 107 -18.95 19.19 -14.79
N PRO A 108 -18.58 20.47 -14.60
CA PRO A 108 -19.32 21.33 -13.69
C PRO A 108 -20.79 21.36 -14.08
N THR A 109 -21.65 20.93 -13.16
CA THR A 109 -23.10 21.06 -13.32
C THR A 109 -23.42 22.54 -13.16
N HIS A 110 -23.59 23.23 -14.29
CA HIS A 110 -24.15 24.57 -14.30
C HIS A 110 -25.62 24.48 -13.90
N HIS A 111 -25.97 24.99 -12.72
CA HIS A 111 -27.33 25.34 -12.32
C HIS A 111 -27.54 26.84 -12.52
#